data_AF-A0A6I3U8F7-F1
#
_entry.id   AF-A0A6I3U8F7-F1
#
_cell.length_a   1.000
_cell.length_b   1.000
_cell.length_c   1.000
_cell.angle_alpha   90.00
_cell.angle_beta   90.00
_cell.angle_gamma   90.00
#
_symmetry.space_group_name_H-M   'P 1'
#
loop_
_entity.id
_entity.type
_entity.pdbx_description
1 polymer ?
#
loop_
_entity_poly.entity_id
_entity_poly.type
_entity_poly.pdbx_seq_one_letter_code
_entity_poly.pdbx_strand_id
1 'polypeptide(L)'
;VNDRMLYFGGHRHRQGTDVEAYAQGMLQTPSSIGHQGEYGALGLNMAYHRENDGDQWYNYDPDKLQTREDIDRYMKNYNEALMMLDHVEADAVLPQLNGDNSKWFKKIDREMRRNLGDGLNNLVAPHQWDNVRDLNQEESSKKLSSINDLIDNNFMTKHGNPGNGRYRPEDFRPNSAYVNVNMMAGIYGGNTSQGAPGSL
;
A
#
# COMPACT_ATOMS: atom_id res chain seq x y z
N VAL A 1 22.75 -6.17 -11.26
CA VAL A 1 23.21 -6.11 -9.86
C VAL A 1 22.38 -7.12 -9.07
N ASN A 2 22.96 -7.87 -8.14
CA ASN A 2 22.27 -8.98 -7.49
C ASN A 2 21.42 -8.44 -6.32
N ASP A 3 20.14 -8.15 -6.58
CA ASP A 3 19.15 -7.66 -5.59
C ASP A 3 19.11 -8.52 -4.30
N ARG A 4 19.50 -9.81 -4.40
CA ARG A 4 19.40 -10.81 -3.34
C ARG A 4 20.25 -10.56 -2.08
N MET A 5 21.17 -9.59 -2.09
CA MET A 5 22.09 -9.38 -0.96
C MET A 5 22.33 -7.91 -0.58
N LEU A 6 22.14 -6.95 -1.51
CA LEU A 6 22.51 -5.56 -1.27
C LEU A 6 21.44 -4.78 -0.49
N TYR A 7 20.15 -5.00 -0.80
CA TYR A 7 19.06 -4.18 -0.26
C TYR A 7 18.48 -4.68 1.07
N PHE A 8 18.68 -5.96 1.41
CA PHE A 8 18.05 -6.60 2.56
C PHE A 8 18.97 -6.76 3.77
N GLY A 9 20.02 -5.93 3.88
CA GLY A 9 20.95 -5.97 5.01
C GLY A 9 21.68 -7.31 5.16
N GLY A 10 21.93 -8.04 4.06
CA GLY A 10 22.59 -9.35 4.07
C GLY A 10 21.66 -10.55 4.23
N HIS A 11 20.34 -10.36 4.35
CA HIS A 11 19.34 -11.44 4.42
C HIS A 11 18.62 -11.67 3.09
N ARG A 12 17.87 -12.78 2.98
CA ARG A 12 16.96 -13.02 1.85
C ARG A 12 15.58 -12.39 2.13
N HIS A 13 14.77 -12.27 1.09
CA HIS A 13 13.37 -11.84 1.19
C HIS A 13 12.56 -12.70 2.19
N ARG A 14 11.49 -12.12 2.74
CA ARG A 14 10.60 -12.80 3.70
C ARG A 14 9.90 -13.97 3.01
N GLN A 15 9.79 -15.12 3.68
CA GLN A 15 9.01 -16.25 3.15
C GLN A 15 7.54 -15.84 2.96
N GLY A 16 7.02 -16.06 1.76
CA GLY A 16 5.67 -15.66 1.37
C GLY A 16 5.57 -14.25 0.81
N THR A 17 6.68 -13.53 0.70
CA THR A 17 6.78 -12.31 -0.11
C THR A 17 7.75 -12.60 -1.26
N ASP A 18 7.27 -12.46 -2.49
CA ASP A 18 8.08 -12.68 -3.69
C ASP A 18 8.90 -11.42 -4.04
N VAL A 19 9.95 -11.59 -4.85
CA VAL A 19 10.94 -10.53 -5.10
C VAL A 19 10.32 -9.32 -5.79
N GLU A 20 9.28 -9.56 -6.56
CA GLU A 20 8.50 -8.58 -7.31
C GLU A 20 7.83 -7.55 -6.38
N ALA A 21 7.39 -7.95 -5.19
CA ALA A 21 6.81 -7.03 -4.20
C ALA A 21 7.84 -6.04 -3.62
N TYR A 22 9.14 -6.37 -3.68
CA TYR A 22 10.21 -5.46 -3.25
C TYR A 22 10.63 -4.51 -4.37
N ALA A 23 10.53 -4.94 -5.62
CA ALA A 23 10.79 -4.07 -6.76
C ALA A 23 9.61 -3.11 -6.95
N GLN A 24 8.42 -3.63 -7.24
CA GLN A 24 7.25 -2.82 -7.57
C GLN A 24 6.48 -2.42 -6.31
N GLY A 25 6.37 -1.12 -6.05
CA GLY A 25 5.68 -0.55 -4.88
C GLY A 25 6.56 -0.27 -3.65
N MET A 26 7.84 -0.72 -3.64
CA MET A 26 8.78 -0.43 -2.55
C MET A 26 10.08 0.24 -3.01
N LEU A 27 10.92 -0.45 -3.79
CA LEU A 27 12.26 0.03 -4.16
C LEU A 27 12.36 0.51 -5.61
N GLN A 28 11.24 0.75 -6.27
CA GLN A 28 11.21 1.31 -7.62
C GLN A 28 11.04 2.83 -7.56
N THR A 29 11.84 3.52 -8.37
CA THR A 29 11.69 4.97 -8.56
C THR A 29 10.43 5.24 -9.37
N PRO A 30 9.48 6.05 -8.87
CA PRO A 30 8.29 6.43 -9.63
C PRO A 30 8.67 7.16 -10.92
N SER A 31 8.36 6.57 -12.07
CA SER A 31 8.66 7.13 -13.39
C SER A 31 7.46 7.90 -13.96
N SER A 32 7.74 9.06 -14.58
CA SER A 32 6.77 9.81 -15.38
C SER A 32 6.66 9.33 -16.84
N ILE A 33 7.51 8.39 -17.26
CA ILE A 33 7.59 7.90 -18.65
C ILE A 33 7.45 6.36 -18.67
N GLY A 34 6.54 5.87 -19.52
CA GLY A 34 6.35 4.44 -19.81
C GLY A 34 5.04 3.85 -19.27
N HIS A 35 4.76 2.59 -19.64
CA HIS A 35 3.58 1.83 -19.19
C HIS A 35 3.59 1.47 -17.69
N GLN A 36 4.62 1.90 -16.96
CA GLN A 36 4.80 1.60 -15.55
C GLN A 36 4.05 2.57 -14.62
N GLY A 37 3.50 3.69 -15.12
CA GLY A 37 2.38 4.41 -14.48
C GLY A 37 2.46 4.66 -12.97
N GLU A 38 3.67 4.88 -12.43
CA GLU A 38 3.93 4.93 -10.99
C GLU A 38 3.93 6.35 -10.41
N TYR A 39 3.93 7.38 -11.25
CA TYR A 39 3.91 8.76 -10.77
C TYR A 39 2.56 9.05 -10.08
N GLY A 40 2.60 9.32 -8.77
CA GLY A 40 1.41 9.35 -7.91
C GLY A 40 1.28 8.14 -6.98
N ALA A 41 2.09 7.10 -7.13
CA ALA A 41 2.15 5.97 -6.20
C ALA A 41 3.08 6.27 -5.01
N LEU A 42 2.84 5.61 -3.88
CA LEU A 42 3.76 5.65 -2.75
C LEU A 42 5.15 5.17 -3.20
N GLY A 43 6.17 5.98 -2.97
CA GLY A 43 7.52 5.67 -3.43
C GLY A 43 8.52 6.79 -3.16
N LEU A 44 9.75 6.57 -3.63
CA LEU A 44 10.89 7.46 -3.47
C LEU A 44 11.61 7.63 -4.81
N ASN A 45 11.97 8.87 -5.18
CA ASN A 45 12.78 9.09 -6.37
C ASN A 45 14.26 8.85 -6.06
N MET A 46 14.84 7.81 -6.64
CA MET A 46 16.24 7.42 -6.42
C MET A 46 17.10 7.58 -7.68
N ALA A 47 16.51 8.01 -8.82
CA ALA A 47 17.18 7.91 -10.11
C ALA A 47 17.13 9.18 -10.97
N TYR A 48 16.12 10.04 -10.80
CA TYR A 48 15.88 11.13 -11.76
C TYR A 48 16.15 12.51 -11.15
N HIS A 49 16.97 13.30 -11.82
CA HIS A 49 17.02 14.75 -11.59
C HIS A 49 15.88 15.43 -12.34
N ARG A 50 15.05 16.17 -11.60
CA ARG A 50 13.88 16.91 -12.10
C ARG A 50 13.98 18.35 -11.68
N GLU A 51 13.22 19.22 -12.34
CA GLU A 51 13.10 20.61 -11.91
C GLU A 51 12.35 20.69 -10.58
N ASN A 52 12.75 21.64 -9.72
CA ASN A 52 12.06 21.94 -8.48
C ASN A 52 11.06 23.08 -8.73
N ASP A 53 10.02 22.77 -9.50
CA ASP A 53 9.01 23.70 -9.99
C ASP A 53 7.75 23.76 -9.11
N GLY A 54 7.65 22.88 -8.11
CA GLY A 54 6.49 22.76 -7.22
C GLY A 54 5.47 21.72 -7.66
N ASP A 55 5.63 21.11 -8.84
CA ASP A 55 4.73 20.07 -9.36
C ASP A 55 5.24 18.65 -9.05
N GLN A 56 6.28 18.54 -8.22
CA GLN A 56 6.88 17.27 -7.84
C GLN A 56 6.20 16.64 -6.63
N TRP A 57 5.80 15.37 -6.78
CA TRP A 57 5.27 14.56 -5.69
C TRP A 57 6.36 13.90 -4.82
N TYR A 58 7.59 13.85 -5.34
CA TYR A 58 8.74 13.21 -4.71
C TYR A 58 9.93 14.18 -4.63
N ASN A 59 11.01 13.78 -3.95
CA ASN A 59 12.27 14.49 -4.04
C ASN A 59 12.68 14.67 -5.52
N TYR A 60 13.01 15.90 -5.91
CA TYR A 60 13.33 16.22 -7.30
C TYR A 60 14.77 15.82 -7.69
N ASP A 61 15.64 15.63 -6.70
CA ASP A 61 17.06 15.34 -6.89
C ASP A 61 17.48 14.24 -5.88
N PRO A 62 17.87 13.04 -6.36
CA PRO A 62 18.29 11.95 -5.50
C PRO A 62 19.64 12.22 -4.80
N ASP A 63 20.49 13.10 -5.34
CA ASP A 63 21.81 13.39 -4.75
C ASP A 63 21.71 14.15 -3.42
N LYS A 64 20.50 14.59 -3.06
CA LYS A 64 20.17 15.22 -1.77
C LYS A 64 19.93 14.23 -0.64
N LEU A 65 19.79 12.94 -0.94
CA LEU A 65 19.55 11.88 0.04
C LEU A 65 20.80 11.00 0.15
N GLN A 66 21.85 11.53 0.79
CA GLN A 66 23.18 10.89 0.78
C GLN A 66 23.38 9.93 1.94
N THR A 67 22.73 10.18 3.07
CA THR A 67 22.85 9.35 4.27
C THR A 67 21.54 8.67 4.63
N ARG A 68 21.64 7.67 5.51
CA ARG A 68 20.47 7.03 6.10
C ARG A 68 19.59 8.04 6.82
N GLU A 69 20.19 8.99 7.53
CA GLU A 69 19.48 10.03 8.27
C GLU A 69 18.72 10.98 7.34
N ASP A 70 19.24 11.25 6.15
CA ASP A 70 18.53 12.05 5.14
C ASP A 70 17.29 11.32 4.61
N ILE A 71 17.42 10.02 4.32
CA ILE A 71 16.31 9.16 3.88
C ILE A 71 15.27 9.05 5.00
N ASP A 72 15.70 8.76 6.24
CA ASP A 72 14.82 8.61 7.40
C ASP A 72 14.04 9.91 7.65
N ARG A 73 14.72 11.08 7.59
CA ARG A 73 14.07 12.39 7.74
C ARG A 73 13.08 12.67 6.61
N TYR A 74 13.46 12.41 5.36
CA TYR A 74 12.59 12.61 4.20
C TYR A 74 11.34 11.72 4.32
N MET A 75 11.52 10.41 4.52
CA MET A 75 10.42 9.45 4.59
C MET A 75 9.52 9.72 5.80
N LYS A 76 10.07 10.17 6.92
CA LYS A 76 9.26 10.60 8.07
C LYS A 76 8.35 11.76 7.69
N ASN A 77 8.90 12.85 7.18
CA ASN A 77 8.11 14.04 6.82
C ASN A 77 7.10 13.74 5.71
N TYR A 78 7.48 12.90 4.74
CA TYR A 78 6.61 12.43 3.67
C TYR A 78 5.40 11.66 4.23
N ASN A 79 5.63 10.67 5.10
CA ASN A 79 4.53 9.93 5.73
C ASN A 79 3.69 10.80 6.67
N GLU A 80 4.29 11.73 7.43
CA GLU A 80 3.55 12.66 8.29
C GLU A 80 2.59 13.55 7.46
N ALA A 81 3.02 14.02 6.29
CA ALA A 81 2.17 14.78 5.39
C ALA A 81 1.01 13.94 4.84
N LEU A 82 1.27 12.70 4.41
CA LEU A 82 0.22 11.79 3.92
C LEU A 82 -0.78 11.43 5.02
N MET A 83 -0.30 11.11 6.23
CA MET A 83 -1.16 10.82 7.38
C MET A 83 -2.03 12.03 7.77
N MET A 84 -1.51 13.25 7.66
CA MET A 84 -2.30 14.47 7.87
C MET A 84 -3.41 14.60 6.82
N LEU A 85 -3.12 14.29 5.55
CA LEU A 85 -4.12 14.32 4.47
C LEU A 85 -5.21 13.27 4.69
N ASP A 86 -4.85 12.04 5.04
CA ASP A 86 -5.81 10.97 5.40
C ASP A 86 -6.69 11.40 6.57
N HIS A 87 -6.12 12.06 7.58
CA HIS A 87 -6.87 12.57 8.73
C HIS A 87 -7.88 13.64 8.34
N VAL A 88 -7.45 14.62 7.54
CA VAL A 88 -8.33 15.70 7.05
C VAL A 88 -9.43 15.15 6.13
N GLU A 89 -9.12 14.14 5.31
CA GLU A 89 -10.13 13.46 4.50
C GLU A 89 -11.16 12.75 5.40
N ALA A 90 -10.73 11.99 6.40
CA ALA A 90 -11.63 11.33 7.34
C ALA A 90 -12.54 12.35 8.06
N ASP A 91 -11.99 13.45 8.57
CA ASP A 91 -12.76 14.52 9.23
C ASP A 91 -13.78 15.18 8.28
N ALA A 92 -13.46 15.28 6.99
CA ALA A 92 -14.37 15.83 5.99
C ALA A 92 -15.49 14.83 5.61
N VAL A 93 -15.18 13.53 5.52
CA VAL A 93 -16.09 12.49 5.04
C VAL A 93 -17.05 11.99 6.13
N LEU A 94 -16.54 11.77 7.35
CA LEU A 94 -17.31 11.16 8.44
C LEU A 94 -18.64 11.89 8.74
N PRO A 95 -18.71 13.23 8.79
CA PRO A 95 -19.97 13.96 8.99
C PRO A 95 -20.97 13.84 7.82
N GLN A 96 -20.50 13.46 6.63
CA GLN A 96 -21.32 13.30 5.42
C GLN A 96 -21.95 11.91 5.31
N LEU A 97 -21.61 10.99 6.22
CA LEU A 97 -22.15 9.64 6.24
C LEU A 97 -23.61 9.65 6.70
N ASN A 98 -24.52 9.22 5.83
CA ASN A 98 -25.95 9.17 6.11
C ASN A 98 -26.41 7.75 6.49
N GLY A 99 -25.71 7.11 7.43
CA GLY A 99 -26.01 5.76 7.92
C GLY A 99 -25.58 4.60 7.00
N ASP A 100 -25.13 4.90 5.78
CA ASP A 100 -24.47 3.95 4.87
C ASP A 100 -23.14 4.54 4.40
N ASN A 101 -22.05 3.86 4.75
CA ASN A 101 -20.69 4.28 4.43
C ASN A 101 -20.09 3.55 3.21
N SER A 102 -20.85 2.65 2.58
CA SER A 102 -20.40 1.81 1.45
C SER A 102 -20.07 2.58 0.17
N LYS A 103 -20.50 3.84 0.04
CA LYS A 103 -20.10 4.72 -1.07
C LYS A 103 -18.67 5.23 -0.93
N TRP A 104 -18.19 5.33 0.31
CA TRP A 104 -16.91 5.95 0.63
C TRP A 104 -15.82 4.92 0.87
N PHE A 105 -16.17 3.84 1.56
CA PHE A 105 -15.19 2.87 2.05
C PHE A 105 -15.43 1.46 1.54
N LYS A 106 -14.34 0.70 1.52
CA LYS A 106 -14.27 -0.75 1.36
C LYS A 106 -13.34 -1.29 2.44
N LYS A 107 -13.21 -2.61 2.55
CA LYS A 107 -12.38 -3.25 3.57
C LYS A 107 -11.20 -3.97 2.97
N ILE A 108 -10.05 -3.83 3.63
CA ILE A 108 -8.93 -4.75 3.48
C ILE A 108 -9.03 -5.83 4.58
N ASP A 109 -9.45 -7.02 4.19
CA ASP A 109 -9.62 -8.16 5.09
C ASP A 109 -8.44 -9.12 4.94
N ARG A 110 -8.25 -10.01 5.92
CA ARG A 110 -7.23 -11.07 5.81
C ARG A 110 -7.84 -12.35 5.32
N GLU A 111 -7.17 -13.01 4.39
CA GLU A 111 -7.45 -14.40 4.05
C GLU A 111 -6.24 -15.27 4.38
N MET A 112 -6.40 -16.25 5.28
CA MET A 112 -5.32 -17.20 5.55
C MET A 112 -4.98 -17.97 4.29
N ARG A 113 -3.68 -18.09 4.00
CA ARG A 113 -3.24 -18.85 2.83
C ARG A 113 -3.69 -20.29 2.97
N ARG A 114 -4.07 -20.84 1.83
CA ARG A 114 -4.47 -22.23 1.66
C ARG A 114 -4.03 -22.70 0.29
N ASN A 115 -3.87 -24.01 0.14
CA ASN A 115 -3.59 -24.56 -1.17
C ASN A 115 -4.83 -24.39 -2.05
N LEU A 116 -4.66 -23.78 -3.23
CA LEU A 116 -5.72 -23.56 -4.21
C LEU A 116 -5.70 -24.59 -5.34
N GLY A 117 -4.70 -25.47 -5.38
CA GLY A 117 -4.51 -26.44 -6.45
C GLY A 117 -3.99 -25.84 -7.76
N ASP A 118 -3.59 -24.56 -7.76
CA ASP A 118 -3.08 -23.84 -8.94
C ASP A 118 -1.56 -23.98 -9.14
N GLY A 119 -0.86 -24.60 -8.19
CA GLY A 119 0.59 -24.80 -8.24
C GLY A 119 1.42 -23.55 -7.92
N LEU A 120 0.79 -22.43 -7.57
CA LEU A 120 1.49 -21.17 -7.26
C LEU A 120 1.77 -21.03 -5.76
N ASN A 121 0.86 -21.50 -4.90
CA ASN A 121 0.97 -21.35 -3.46
C ASN A 121 1.16 -22.70 -2.73
N ASN A 122 2.27 -22.82 -2.01
CA ASN A 122 2.55 -23.94 -1.10
C ASN A 122 2.49 -23.54 0.38
N LEU A 123 2.15 -22.28 0.69
CA LEU A 123 2.09 -21.76 2.06
C LEU A 123 0.67 -21.83 2.61
N VAL A 124 0.58 -21.99 3.92
CA VAL A 124 -0.68 -21.98 4.68
C VAL A 124 -0.56 -21.00 5.86
N ALA A 125 -1.49 -21.03 6.81
CA ALA A 125 -1.31 -20.31 8.08
C ALA A 125 0.09 -20.59 8.68
N PRO A 126 0.81 -19.58 9.19
CA PRO A 126 0.33 -18.24 9.53
C PRO A 126 0.41 -17.20 8.42
N HIS A 127 0.78 -17.59 7.18
CA HIS A 127 0.80 -16.66 6.05
C HIS A 127 -0.63 -16.33 5.63
N GLN A 128 -0.85 -15.10 5.19
CA GLN A 128 -2.13 -14.63 4.70
C GLN A 128 -1.98 -13.93 3.34
N TRP A 129 -3.11 -13.62 2.72
CA TRP A 129 -3.29 -12.71 1.59
C TRP A 129 -4.14 -11.54 2.06
N ASP A 130 -4.01 -10.40 1.38
CA ASP A 130 -4.97 -9.32 1.52
C ASP A 130 -6.18 -9.61 0.64
N ASN A 131 -7.36 -9.38 1.18
CA ASN A 131 -8.62 -9.54 0.48
C ASN A 131 -9.39 -8.23 0.54
N VAL A 132 -9.32 -7.45 -0.54
CA VAL A 132 -10.10 -6.22 -0.68
C VAL A 132 -11.50 -6.57 -1.12
N ARG A 133 -12.49 -6.10 -0.38
CA ARG A 133 -13.90 -6.37 -0.66
C ARG A 133 -14.78 -5.19 -0.28
N ASP A 134 -15.95 -5.14 -0.91
CA ASP A 134 -17.01 -4.29 -0.42
C ASP A 134 -17.37 -4.63 1.03
N LEU A 135 -17.88 -3.62 1.72
CA LEU A 135 -18.39 -3.76 3.07
C LEU A 135 -19.64 -4.64 3.07
N ASN A 136 -19.73 -5.52 4.06
CA ASN A 136 -20.98 -6.23 4.30
C ASN A 136 -22.01 -5.30 4.99
N GLN A 137 -23.23 -5.78 5.18
CA GLN A 137 -24.32 -4.96 5.75
C GLN A 137 -24.01 -4.45 7.17
N GLU A 138 -23.33 -5.24 7.99
CA GLU A 138 -22.94 -4.82 9.33
C GLU A 138 -21.88 -3.70 9.26
N GLU A 139 -20.85 -3.88 8.43
CA GLU A 139 -19.76 -2.92 8.25
C GLU A 139 -20.23 -1.60 7.63
N SER A 140 -21.10 -1.66 6.61
CA SER A 140 -21.59 -0.46 5.91
C SER A 140 -22.54 0.39 6.76
N SER A 141 -23.18 -0.21 7.76
CA SER A 141 -24.10 0.47 8.70
C SER A 141 -23.43 0.90 10.00
N LYS A 142 -22.12 0.67 10.17
CA LYS A 142 -21.37 1.13 11.35
C LYS A 142 -21.44 2.64 11.47
N LYS A 143 -21.73 3.10 12.69
CA LYS A 143 -21.59 4.50 13.07
C LYS A 143 -20.11 4.81 13.25
N LEU A 144 -19.56 5.59 12.34
CA LEU A 144 -18.16 6.02 12.35
C LEU A 144 -18.12 7.48 12.83
N SER A 145 -17.23 7.79 13.76
CA SER A 145 -17.16 9.08 14.44
C SER A 145 -15.75 9.68 14.45
N SER A 146 -14.74 8.87 14.21
CA SER A 146 -13.34 9.29 14.14
C SER A 146 -12.55 8.42 13.16
N ILE A 147 -11.36 8.88 12.78
CA ILE A 147 -10.41 8.07 12.00
C ILE A 147 -10.08 6.73 12.68
N ASN A 148 -10.10 6.67 14.02
CA ASN A 148 -9.86 5.42 14.75
C ASN A 148 -10.91 4.36 14.40
N ASP A 149 -12.16 4.75 14.15
CA ASP A 149 -13.18 3.81 13.70
C ASP A 149 -12.85 3.25 12.30
N LEU A 150 -12.21 4.03 11.43
CA LEU A 150 -11.74 3.54 10.12
C LEU A 150 -10.56 2.57 10.28
N ILE A 151 -9.61 2.90 11.17
CA ILE A 151 -8.44 2.08 11.51
C ILE A 151 -8.89 0.73 12.08
N ASP A 152 -9.70 0.74 13.13
CA ASP A 152 -10.13 -0.47 13.86
C ASP A 152 -10.95 -1.44 12.99
N ASN A 153 -11.60 -0.92 11.95
CA ASN A 153 -12.39 -1.73 11.03
C ASN A 153 -11.63 -2.13 9.75
N ASN A 154 -10.35 -1.78 9.61
CA ASN A 154 -9.55 -1.98 8.40
C ASN A 154 -10.22 -1.41 7.15
N PHE A 155 -10.73 -0.19 7.25
CA PHE A 155 -11.34 0.50 6.13
C PHE A 155 -10.29 1.21 5.28
N MET A 156 -10.60 1.31 4.01
CA MET A 156 -9.84 2.05 3.01
C MET A 156 -10.82 2.78 2.10
N THR A 157 -10.42 3.90 1.50
CA THR A 157 -11.27 4.64 0.57
C THR A 157 -11.56 3.81 -0.68
N LYS A 158 -12.71 4.04 -1.31
CA LYS A 158 -13.03 3.45 -2.62
C LYS A 158 -12.26 4.11 -3.75
N HIS A 159 -12.09 5.43 -3.69
CA HIS A 159 -11.32 6.20 -4.68
C HIS A 159 -9.82 5.94 -4.51
N GLY A 160 -9.06 6.03 -5.60
CA GLY A 160 -7.59 5.89 -5.61
C GLY A 160 -7.04 4.48 -5.34
N ASN A 161 -7.77 3.66 -4.60
CA ASN A 161 -7.38 2.32 -4.17
C ASN A 161 -7.75 1.22 -5.18
N PRO A 162 -7.02 0.09 -5.21
CA PRO A 162 -7.18 -0.95 -6.24
C PRO A 162 -8.49 -1.74 -6.09
N GLY A 163 -8.88 -2.51 -7.10
CA GLY A 163 -10.18 -3.19 -7.15
C GLY A 163 -10.43 -4.22 -6.04
N ASN A 164 -11.66 -4.72 -5.94
CA ASN A 164 -11.94 -5.85 -5.05
C ASN A 164 -11.26 -7.11 -5.57
N GLY A 165 -10.71 -7.92 -4.68
CA GLY A 165 -10.01 -9.14 -5.03
C GLY A 165 -9.03 -9.59 -3.96
N ARG A 166 -8.44 -10.75 -4.22
CA ARG A 166 -7.37 -11.33 -3.42
C ARG A 166 -6.03 -10.92 -4.01
N TYR A 167 -5.18 -10.32 -3.19
CA TYR A 167 -3.85 -9.85 -3.54
C TYR A 167 -2.83 -10.87 -3.07
N ARG A 168 -2.22 -11.56 -4.05
CA ARG A 168 -1.36 -12.71 -3.83
C ARG A 168 0.06 -12.39 -4.33
N PRO A 169 1.07 -12.42 -3.46
CA PRO A 169 2.46 -12.24 -3.90
C PRO A 169 2.90 -13.22 -4.99
N GLU A 170 2.37 -14.44 -4.97
CA GLU A 170 2.76 -15.50 -5.92
C GLU A 170 2.04 -15.46 -7.28
N ASP A 171 1.12 -14.52 -7.49
CA ASP A 171 0.33 -14.41 -8.72
C ASP A 171 0.70 -13.12 -9.47
N PHE A 172 1.60 -13.25 -10.43
CA PHE A 172 2.17 -12.17 -11.26
C PHE A 172 1.18 -11.52 -12.25
N ARG A 173 -0.11 -11.57 -11.96
CA ARG A 173 -1.15 -10.85 -12.71
C ARG A 173 -1.26 -9.42 -12.17
N PRO A 174 -1.64 -8.45 -13.03
CA PRO A 174 -1.97 -7.10 -12.57
C PRO A 174 -3.03 -7.13 -11.46
N ASN A 175 -2.90 -6.26 -10.45
CA ASN A 175 -3.80 -6.21 -9.29
C ASN A 175 -3.82 -7.50 -8.44
N SER A 176 -2.67 -8.18 -8.36
CA SER A 176 -2.46 -9.30 -7.43
C SER A 176 -1.08 -9.19 -6.76
N ALA A 177 0.00 -9.64 -7.40
CA ALA A 177 1.36 -9.42 -6.89
C ALA A 177 1.87 -7.98 -7.15
N TYR A 178 1.41 -7.36 -8.23
CA TYR A 178 1.82 -6.03 -8.66
C TYR A 178 0.77 -5.00 -8.28
N VAL A 179 0.99 -4.32 -7.15
CA VAL A 179 0.09 -3.27 -6.68
C VAL A 179 0.90 -2.02 -6.35
N ASN A 180 0.55 -0.92 -7.01
CA ASN A 180 1.05 0.39 -6.66
C ASN A 180 -0.04 1.08 -5.83
N VAL A 181 0.25 1.34 -4.55
CA VAL A 181 -0.65 2.11 -3.70
C VAL A 181 -0.58 3.57 -4.12
N ASN A 182 -1.71 4.15 -4.52
CA ASN A 182 -1.79 5.57 -4.80
C ASN A 182 -1.56 6.36 -3.50
N MET A 183 -0.64 7.33 -3.52
CA MET A 183 -0.28 8.06 -2.30
C MET A 183 -1.41 8.92 -1.73
N MET A 184 -2.43 9.25 -2.54
CA MET A 184 -3.60 10.02 -2.12
C MET A 184 -4.79 9.13 -1.76
N ALA A 185 -4.60 7.81 -1.71
CA ALA A 185 -5.66 6.87 -1.38
C ALA A 185 -5.56 6.49 0.10
N GLY A 186 -6.57 6.85 0.89
CA GLY A 186 -6.60 6.52 2.31
C GLY A 186 -6.70 5.01 2.57
N ILE A 187 -5.67 4.44 3.19
CA ILE A 187 -5.67 3.08 3.76
C ILE A 187 -5.53 3.24 5.28
N TYR A 188 -6.67 3.29 5.97
CA TYR A 188 -6.69 3.66 7.39
C TYR A 188 -6.25 2.52 8.30
N GLY A 189 -6.61 1.27 7.96
CA GLY A 189 -6.22 0.09 8.73
C GLY A 189 -5.74 -1.03 7.82
N GLY A 190 -5.06 -2.02 8.42
CA GLY A 190 -4.42 -3.10 7.68
C GLY A 190 -4.30 -4.37 8.50
N ASN A 191 -3.99 -5.47 7.82
CA ASN A 191 -3.93 -6.78 8.45
C ASN A 191 -2.59 -7.01 9.17
N THR A 192 -2.62 -7.46 10.42
CA THR A 192 -1.42 -7.98 11.10
C THR A 192 -1.24 -9.48 10.81
N SER A 193 -0.01 -9.92 10.55
CA SER A 193 0.32 -11.34 10.31
C SER A 193 1.52 -11.80 11.13
N GLN A 194 1.45 -13.04 11.62
CA GLN A 194 2.60 -13.78 12.16
C GLN A 194 3.45 -14.41 11.03
N GLY A 195 2.88 -14.57 9.84
CA GLY A 195 3.55 -15.02 8.61
C GLY A 195 3.73 -13.86 7.62
N ALA A 196 3.48 -14.09 6.33
CA ALA A 196 3.47 -13.01 5.33
C ALA A 196 2.11 -12.29 5.33
N PRO A 197 2.06 -10.95 5.32
CA PRO A 197 0.82 -10.18 5.43
C PRO A 197 -0.03 -10.15 4.13
N GLY A 198 0.60 -10.26 2.97
CA GLY A 198 -0.06 -10.14 1.65
C GLY A 198 0.79 -9.30 0.70
N SER A 199 0.17 -8.67 -0.31
CA SER A 199 0.86 -7.84 -1.33
C SER A 199 0.27 -6.43 -1.48
N LEU A 200 -0.77 -6.07 -0.74
CA LEU A 200 -1.33 -4.71 -0.75
C LEU A 200 -0.74 -3.85 0.38
#